data_AF-A0A9P7KP58-F1
#
_entry.id   AF-A0A9P7KP58-F1
#
_cell.length_a   1.000
_cell.length_b   1.000
_cell.length_c   1.000
_cell.angle_alpha   90.00
_cell.angle_beta   90.00
_cell.angle_gamma   90.00
#
_symmetry.space_group_name_H-M   'P 1'
#
loop_
_entity.id
_entity.type
_entity.pdbx_description
1 polymer ?
#
loop_
_entity_poly.entity_id
_entity_poly.type
_entity_poly.pdbx_seq_one_letter_code
_entity_poly.pdbx_strand_id
1 'polypeptide(L)'
;MEYLPFLQRDGDYQPPVEAPAAAPAKKPRAKKVAAPTPGLGYCSLSKKDFGDKIKSALVLEKYEIQSMRFYVKMDVAFFRTFFGGNARITPQEYDQNTAVVVAELNNAQAGQVFGVSKIKNGNRYSTYHLASMMVVFYPSTGNASCWLTV
;
A
#
# COMPACT_ATOMS: atom_id res chain seq x y z
N MET A 1 69.94 23.35 35.40
CA MET A 1 68.86 22.40 35.71
C MET A 1 67.57 23.20 35.70
N GLU A 2 66.90 23.35 34.56
CA GLU A 2 66.05 22.35 33.86
C GLU A 2 64.58 22.35 34.35
N TYR A 3 63.70 22.70 33.41
CA TYR A 3 62.37 22.18 33.06
C TYR A 3 61.09 22.33 33.94
N LEU A 4 60.15 23.12 33.37
CA LEU A 4 58.67 23.03 33.12
C LEU A 4 57.92 21.70 33.43
N PRO A 5 56.55 21.57 33.36
CA PRO A 5 55.49 22.42 32.72
C PRO A 5 54.20 22.64 33.58
N PHE A 6 53.22 23.50 33.28
CA PHE A 6 52.17 23.30 32.25
C PHE A 6 51.35 24.60 32.03
N LEU A 7 50.95 24.77 30.77
CA LEU A 7 50.36 25.90 30.07
C LEU A 7 48.95 26.27 30.57
N GLN A 8 48.64 27.56 30.83
CA GLN A 8 47.98 28.55 29.94
C GLN A 8 46.50 28.22 29.59
N ARG A 9 45.53 29.04 30.06
CA ARG A 9 44.86 30.16 29.33
C ARG A 9 43.73 29.63 28.40
N ASP A 10 42.56 30.21 28.19
CA ASP A 10 41.95 31.52 28.43
C ASP A 10 40.42 31.28 28.53
N GLY A 11 39.73 32.05 29.40
CA GLY A 11 38.28 31.98 29.55
C GLY A 11 37.61 33.14 28.82
N ASP A 12 37.19 32.91 27.57
CA ASP A 12 36.49 33.90 26.75
C ASP A 12 35.00 33.56 26.63
N TYR A 13 34.18 34.38 27.29
CA TYR A 13 32.72 34.40 27.14
C TYR A 13 32.34 35.18 25.87
N GLN A 14 31.58 34.56 24.96
CA GLN A 14 30.92 35.23 23.83
C GLN A 14 29.39 34.94 23.83
N PRO A 15 28.56 35.94 23.47
CA PRO A 15 27.11 35.94 23.66
C PRO A 15 26.35 35.00 22.70
N PRO A 16 25.06 34.67 22.98
CA PRO A 16 24.29 33.73 22.17
C PRO A 16 23.95 34.32 20.80
N VAL A 17 24.28 33.57 19.75
CA VAL A 17 23.96 33.90 18.36
C VAL A 17 22.48 33.59 18.12
N GLU A 18 21.71 34.57 17.67
CA GLU A 18 20.31 34.43 17.25
C GLU A 18 20.16 33.31 16.21
N ALA A 19 19.21 32.40 16.46
CA ALA A 19 18.87 31.33 15.53
C ALA A 19 18.21 31.90 14.26
N PRO A 20 18.56 31.42 13.05
CA PRO A 20 17.89 31.87 11.83
C PRO A 20 16.43 31.45 11.84
N ALA A 21 15.55 32.40 11.49
CA ALA A 21 14.10 32.23 11.44
C ALA A 21 13.67 31.03 10.58
N ALA A 22 12.74 30.24 11.11
CA ALA A 22 12.18 29.06 10.44
C ALA A 22 11.47 29.45 9.12
N ALA A 23 11.83 28.74 8.04
CA ALA A 23 11.20 28.92 6.75
C ALA A 23 9.70 28.55 6.79
N PRO A 24 8.82 29.26 6.05
CA PRO A 24 7.38 29.05 6.12
C PRO A 24 6.97 27.67 5.57
N ALA A 25 6.09 26.99 6.31
CA ALA A 25 5.56 25.69 5.96
C ALA A 25 4.85 25.72 4.60
N LYS A 26 5.28 24.84 3.68
CA LYS A 26 4.62 24.64 2.38
C LYS A 26 3.23 24.05 2.61
N LYS A 27 2.19 24.77 2.15
CA LYS A 27 0.80 24.29 2.13
C LYS A 27 0.72 22.91 1.43
N PRO A 28 -0.13 21.99 1.91
CA PRO A 28 -0.27 20.67 1.31
C PRO A 28 -0.77 20.81 -0.13
N ARG A 29 0.06 20.34 -1.07
CA ARG A 29 -0.26 20.33 -2.50
C ARG A 29 -1.39 19.34 -2.71
N ALA A 30 -2.56 19.82 -3.15
CA ALA A 30 -3.68 18.98 -3.51
C ALA A 30 -3.20 17.86 -4.45
N LYS A 31 -3.48 16.60 -4.07
CA LYS A 31 -3.16 15.44 -4.91
C LYS A 31 -3.94 15.56 -6.21
N LYS A 32 -3.24 15.84 -7.31
CA LYS A 32 -3.81 15.68 -8.64
C LYS A 32 -4.13 14.20 -8.81
N VAL A 33 -5.41 13.88 -8.93
CA VAL A 33 -5.88 12.56 -9.36
C VAL A 33 -5.30 12.35 -10.74
N ALA A 34 -4.44 11.34 -10.89
CA ALA A 34 -3.83 11.01 -12.17
C ALA A 34 -4.96 10.67 -13.15
N ALA A 35 -4.96 11.33 -14.31
CA ALA A 35 -5.88 11.00 -15.39
C ALA A 35 -5.69 9.52 -15.76
N PRO A 36 -6.78 8.78 -16.01
CA PRO A 36 -6.69 7.38 -16.38
C PRO A 36 -5.89 7.24 -17.67
N THR A 37 -4.86 6.39 -17.64
CA THR A 37 -4.09 6.02 -18.82
C THR A 37 -5.05 5.44 -19.87
N PRO A 38 -5.09 5.95 -21.11
CA PRO A 38 -6.01 5.45 -22.11
C PRO A 38 -5.76 3.96 -22.37
N GLY A 39 -6.79 3.14 -22.16
CA GLY A 39 -6.74 1.68 -22.30
C GLY A 39 -6.60 0.90 -20.99
N LEU A 40 -6.23 1.55 -19.88
CA LEU A 40 -6.32 0.96 -18.55
C LEU A 40 -7.71 1.28 -18.01
N GLY A 41 -8.59 0.28 -17.95
CA GLY A 41 -9.95 0.44 -17.44
C GLY A 41 -10.01 1.14 -16.08
N TYR A 42 -11.20 1.60 -15.70
CA TYR A 42 -11.42 2.28 -14.45
C TYR A 42 -11.30 1.36 -13.24
N CYS A 43 -10.52 1.78 -12.23
CA CYS A 43 -10.53 1.22 -10.88
C CYS A 43 -10.50 2.36 -9.87
N SER A 44 -11.29 2.24 -8.79
CA SER A 44 -11.34 3.24 -7.72
C SER A 44 -10.06 3.32 -6.89
N LEU A 45 -9.21 2.29 -6.96
CA LEU A 45 -7.95 2.21 -6.24
C LEU A 45 -6.79 2.08 -7.23
N SER A 46 -5.71 2.82 -6.98
CA SER A 46 -4.44 2.56 -7.66
C SER A 46 -3.86 1.23 -7.18
N LYS A 47 -2.93 0.62 -7.95
CA LYS A 47 -2.20 -0.59 -7.52
C LYS A 47 -1.56 -0.42 -6.14
N LYS A 48 -1.05 0.79 -5.85
CA LYS A 48 -0.47 1.12 -4.55
C LYS A 48 -1.52 1.11 -3.45
N ASP A 49 -2.65 1.78 -3.66
CA ASP A 49 -3.73 1.84 -2.66
C ASP A 49 -4.36 0.46 -2.43
N PHE A 50 -4.42 -0.37 -3.47
CA PHE A 50 -4.84 -1.76 -3.36
C PHE A 50 -3.90 -2.57 -2.47
N GLY A 51 -2.58 -2.46 -2.69
CA GLY A 51 -1.57 -3.08 -1.83
C GLY A 51 -1.61 -2.55 -0.40
N ASP A 52 -1.86 -1.26 -0.20
CA ASP A 52 -1.99 -0.65 1.13
C ASP A 52 -3.28 -1.12 1.84
N LYS A 53 -4.38 -1.37 1.10
CA LYS A 53 -5.60 -2.01 1.62
C LYS A 53 -5.36 -3.46 2.05
N ILE A 54 -4.64 -4.23 1.24
CA ILE A 54 -4.21 -5.59 1.62
C ILE A 54 -3.39 -5.54 2.90
N LYS A 55 -2.40 -4.66 3.01
CA LYS A 55 -1.61 -4.51 4.24
C LYS A 55 -2.49 -4.15 5.44
N SER A 56 -3.46 -3.24 5.26
CA SER A 56 -4.37 -2.85 6.33
C SER A 56 -5.25 -4.00 6.81
N ALA A 57 -5.66 -4.89 5.90
CA ALA A 57 -6.44 -6.08 6.23
C ALA A 57 -5.61 -7.13 7.00
N LEU A 58 -4.28 -7.05 6.95
CA LEU A 58 -3.36 -8.00 7.57
C LEU A 58 -2.70 -7.45 8.85
N VAL A 59 -3.13 -6.27 9.34
CA VAL A 59 -2.53 -5.61 10.51
C VAL A 59 -2.72 -6.46 11.76
N LEU A 60 -1.62 -6.81 12.42
CA LEU A 60 -1.63 -7.62 13.63
C LEU A 60 -2.24 -6.83 14.79
N GLU A 61 -3.51 -7.08 15.10
CA GLU A 61 -4.17 -6.57 16.28
C GLU A 61 -4.09 -7.63 17.39
N LYS A 62 -3.84 -7.20 18.63
CA LYS A 62 -3.61 -8.11 19.77
C LYS A 62 -4.90 -8.83 20.20
N TYR A 63 -6.06 -8.26 19.89
CA TYR A 63 -7.36 -8.69 20.42
C TYR A 63 -8.52 -8.64 19.40
N GLU A 64 -8.27 -8.27 18.15
CA GLU A 64 -9.33 -8.08 17.15
C GLU A 64 -9.19 -9.03 15.95
N ILE A 65 -10.34 -9.47 15.43
CA ILE A 65 -10.41 -10.26 14.20
C ILE A 65 -10.14 -9.31 13.04
N GLN A 66 -9.06 -9.57 12.32
CA GLN A 66 -8.68 -8.80 11.14
C GLN A 66 -9.77 -8.85 10.07
N SER A 67 -10.13 -7.68 9.53
CA SER A 67 -11.04 -7.60 8.38
C SER A 67 -10.33 -8.11 7.12
N MET A 68 -10.49 -9.38 6.82
CA MET A 68 -9.98 -10.06 5.63
C MET A 68 -10.72 -9.70 4.34
N ARG A 69 -11.58 -8.67 4.37
CA ARG A 69 -12.42 -8.26 3.25
C ARG A 69 -12.34 -6.75 3.03
N PHE A 70 -12.31 -6.33 1.77
CA PHE A 70 -12.51 -4.95 1.37
C PHE A 70 -13.24 -4.83 0.03
N TYR A 71 -13.82 -3.66 -0.22
CA TYR A 71 -14.61 -3.37 -1.43
C TYR A 71 -13.86 -2.40 -2.35
N VAL A 72 -14.02 -2.60 -3.64
CA VAL A 72 -13.40 -1.80 -4.71
C VAL A 72 -14.42 -1.62 -5.83
N LYS A 73 -14.41 -0.48 -6.51
CA LYS A 73 -15.14 -0.33 -7.78
C LYS A 73 -14.16 -0.47 -8.93
N MET A 74 -14.50 -1.28 -9.92
CA MET A 74 -13.69 -1.46 -11.13
C MET A 74 -14.57 -1.80 -12.33
N ASP A 75 -14.05 -1.56 -13.52
CA ASP A 75 -14.69 -1.97 -14.77
C ASP A 75 -14.20 -3.34 -15.26
N VAL A 76 -14.90 -3.88 -16.26
CA VAL A 76 -14.60 -5.18 -16.86
C VAL A 76 -13.24 -5.17 -17.55
N ALA A 77 -12.87 -4.04 -18.18
CA ALA A 77 -11.60 -3.89 -18.90
C ALA A 77 -10.40 -3.92 -17.95
N PHE A 78 -10.47 -3.23 -16.81
CA PHE A 78 -9.47 -3.27 -15.75
C PHE A 78 -9.38 -4.67 -15.16
N PHE A 79 -10.52 -5.29 -14.83
CA PHE A 79 -10.54 -6.63 -14.25
C PHE A 79 -9.84 -7.64 -15.17
N ARG A 80 -10.14 -7.62 -16.48
CA ARG A 80 -9.46 -8.45 -17.48
C ARG A 80 -7.96 -8.19 -17.56
N THR A 81 -7.55 -6.92 -17.62
CA THR A 81 -6.14 -6.55 -17.77
C THR A 81 -5.34 -6.88 -16.51
N PHE A 82 -5.93 -6.71 -15.33
CA PHE A 82 -5.27 -6.89 -14.05
C PHE A 82 -5.21 -8.35 -13.60
N PHE A 83 -6.30 -9.11 -13.78
CA PHE A 83 -6.41 -10.50 -13.31
C PHE A 83 -6.29 -11.54 -14.42
N GLY A 84 -6.51 -11.20 -15.69
CA GLY A 84 -6.64 -12.15 -16.81
C GLY A 84 -5.40 -13.01 -17.09
N GLY A 85 -4.20 -12.54 -16.75
CA GLY A 85 -2.96 -13.31 -16.95
C GLY A 85 -2.52 -14.13 -15.73
N ASN A 86 -3.01 -13.79 -14.54
CA ASN A 86 -2.42 -14.27 -13.28
C ASN A 86 -3.41 -14.98 -12.35
N ALA A 87 -4.72 -14.90 -12.62
CA ALA A 87 -5.75 -15.47 -11.77
C ALA A 87 -6.55 -16.54 -12.50
N ARG A 88 -7.09 -17.50 -11.75
CA ARG A 88 -8.10 -18.43 -12.25
C ARG A 88 -9.44 -17.70 -12.26
N ILE A 89 -9.97 -17.41 -13.44
CA ILE A 89 -11.23 -16.68 -13.60
C ILE A 89 -12.37 -17.64 -13.94
N THR A 90 -13.50 -17.49 -13.24
CA THR A 90 -14.74 -18.24 -13.47
C THR A 90 -15.93 -17.27 -13.50
N PRO A 91 -16.75 -17.23 -14.57
CA PRO A 91 -16.59 -17.96 -15.85
C PRO A 91 -15.42 -17.44 -16.70
N GLN A 92 -14.89 -18.26 -17.61
CA GLN A 92 -13.74 -17.88 -18.45
C GLN A 92 -14.09 -16.74 -19.43
N GLU A 93 -15.28 -16.83 -20.03
CA GLU A 93 -15.84 -15.78 -20.85
C GLU A 93 -16.90 -15.04 -20.04
N TYR A 94 -16.76 -13.73 -19.94
CA TYR A 94 -17.66 -12.87 -19.21
C TYR A 94 -17.71 -11.51 -19.88
N ASP A 95 -18.87 -10.88 -19.87
CA ASP A 95 -19.11 -9.55 -20.41
C ASP A 95 -19.73 -8.65 -19.32
N GLN A 96 -20.27 -7.51 -19.72
CA GLN A 96 -20.94 -6.59 -18.80
C GLN A 96 -22.31 -7.11 -18.31
N ASN A 97 -22.89 -8.08 -19.02
CA ASN A 97 -24.17 -8.70 -18.67
C ASN A 97 -24.03 -9.91 -17.75
N THR A 98 -22.79 -10.40 -17.55
CA THR A 98 -22.50 -11.51 -16.66
C THR A 98 -22.80 -11.10 -15.22
N ALA A 99 -23.57 -11.92 -14.50
CA ALA A 99 -24.04 -11.56 -13.16
C ALA A 99 -22.89 -11.45 -12.14
N VAL A 100 -21.97 -12.43 -12.15
CA VAL A 100 -20.85 -12.52 -11.22
C VAL A 100 -19.65 -13.14 -11.91
N VAL A 101 -18.46 -12.60 -11.64
CA VAL A 101 -17.17 -13.11 -12.10
C VAL A 101 -16.27 -13.27 -10.88
N VAL A 102 -15.64 -14.43 -10.74
CA VAL A 102 -14.74 -14.72 -9.62
C VAL A 102 -13.33 -14.89 -10.16
N ALA A 103 -12.36 -14.17 -9.59
CA ALA A 103 -10.94 -14.39 -9.79
C ALA A 103 -10.31 -14.96 -8.52
N GLU A 104 -9.69 -16.12 -8.65
CA GLU A 104 -8.94 -16.77 -7.58
C GLU A 104 -7.44 -16.64 -7.84
N LEU A 105 -6.70 -16.22 -6.81
CA LEU A 105 -5.25 -16.17 -6.81
C LEU A 105 -4.71 -17.07 -5.71
N ASN A 106 -3.79 -17.95 -6.07
CA ASN A 106 -2.98 -18.69 -5.10
C ASN A 106 -1.87 -17.79 -4.51
N ASN A 107 -1.15 -18.31 -3.52
CA ASN A 107 -0.05 -17.60 -2.85
C ASN A 107 1.00 -17.03 -3.82
N ALA A 108 1.43 -17.82 -4.80
CA ALA A 108 2.44 -17.41 -5.78
C ALA A 108 1.92 -16.28 -6.68
N GLN A 109 0.70 -16.42 -7.19
CA GLN A 109 0.05 -15.44 -8.07
C GLN A 109 -0.23 -14.13 -7.32
N ALA A 110 -0.75 -14.21 -6.09
CA ALA A 110 -0.97 -13.03 -5.26
C ALA A 110 0.35 -12.31 -4.93
N GLY A 111 1.40 -13.06 -4.63
CA GLY A 111 2.76 -12.54 -4.43
C GLY A 111 3.33 -11.86 -5.67
N GLN A 112 3.06 -12.37 -6.87
CA GLN A 112 3.49 -11.76 -8.12
C GLN A 112 2.72 -10.46 -8.43
N VAL A 113 1.41 -10.44 -8.18
CA VAL A 113 0.55 -9.29 -8.50
C VAL A 113 0.77 -8.14 -7.51
N PHE A 114 0.80 -8.45 -6.21
CA PHE A 114 0.82 -7.43 -5.14
C PHE A 114 2.17 -7.29 -4.44
N GLY A 115 3.10 -8.22 -4.66
CA GLY A 115 4.35 -8.28 -3.93
C GLY A 115 4.19 -8.86 -2.52
N VAL A 116 5.32 -9.09 -1.86
CA VAL A 116 5.35 -9.51 -0.46
C VAL A 116 5.15 -8.27 0.43
N SER A 117 4.17 -8.34 1.33
CA SER A 117 3.85 -7.24 2.24
C SER A 117 4.56 -7.42 3.58
N LYS A 118 5.43 -6.46 3.92
CA LYS A 118 5.99 -6.34 5.28
C LYS A 118 5.00 -5.56 6.14
N ILE A 119 4.61 -6.17 7.25
CA ILE A 119 3.65 -5.57 8.19
C ILE A 119 4.42 -5.21 9.45
N LYS A 120 4.23 -3.96 9.89
CA LYS A 120 4.82 -3.44 11.12
C LYS A 120 3.75 -3.41 12.20
N ASN A 121 4.04 -4.01 13.35
CA ASN A 121 3.25 -3.84 14.55
C ASN A 121 4.19 -3.54 15.74
N GLY A 122 4.19 -2.30 16.21
CA GLY A 122 5.17 -1.81 17.19
C GLY A 122 6.60 -1.98 16.67
N ASN A 123 7.45 -2.66 17.45
CA ASN A 123 8.83 -2.98 17.08
C ASN A 123 8.97 -4.28 16.28
N ARG A 124 7.88 -5.03 16.07
CA ARG A 124 7.92 -6.29 15.31
C ARG A 124 7.65 -6.04 13.83
N TYR A 125 8.55 -6.54 13.01
CA TYR A 125 8.34 -6.69 11.57
C TYR A 125 8.09 -8.16 11.29
N SER A 126 6.96 -8.47 10.66
CA SER A 126 6.70 -9.81 10.13
C SER A 126 6.39 -9.71 8.66
N THR A 127 6.94 -10.67 7.91
CA THR A 127 6.68 -10.81 6.49
C THR A 127 5.51 -11.76 6.34
N TYR A 128 4.40 -11.29 5.76
CA TYR A 128 3.25 -12.13 5.49
C TYR A 128 3.12 -12.42 4.00
N HIS A 129 2.77 -13.67 3.72
CA HIS A 129 2.43 -14.12 2.39
C HIS A 129 0.94 -14.41 2.38
N LEU A 130 0.21 -13.82 1.43
CA LEU A 130 -1.20 -14.16 1.25
C LEU A 130 -1.33 -15.63 0.86
N ALA A 131 -2.06 -16.44 1.62
CA ALA A 131 -2.30 -17.84 1.28
C ALA A 131 -3.17 -17.97 0.02
N SER A 132 -4.28 -17.22 0.00
CA SER A 132 -5.15 -17.09 -1.17
C SER A 132 -5.86 -15.74 -1.19
N MET A 133 -6.28 -15.32 -2.39
CA MET A 133 -7.12 -14.15 -2.58
C MET A 133 -8.24 -14.49 -3.55
N MET A 134 -9.46 -14.08 -3.20
CA MET A 134 -10.63 -14.20 -4.06
C MET A 134 -11.23 -12.83 -4.33
N VAL A 135 -11.45 -12.52 -5.60
CA VAL A 135 -12.09 -11.28 -6.03
C VAL A 135 -13.41 -11.64 -6.69
N VAL A 136 -14.50 -11.29 -6.02
CA VAL A 136 -15.86 -11.44 -6.56
C VAL A 136 -16.27 -10.12 -7.19
N PHE A 137 -16.37 -10.10 -8.51
CA PHE A 137 -16.72 -8.95 -9.32
C PHE A 137 -18.15 -9.05 -9.84
N TYR A 138 -18.87 -7.94 -9.81
CA TYR A 138 -20.24 -7.79 -10.30
C TYR A 138 -20.24 -6.82 -11.48
N PRO A 139 -20.04 -7.29 -12.74
CA PRO A 139 -19.89 -6.46 -13.93
C PRO A 139 -21.00 -5.43 -14.13
N SER A 140 -22.25 -5.80 -13.84
CA SER A 140 -23.42 -4.94 -13.97
C SER A 140 -23.38 -3.69 -13.10
N THR A 141 -22.74 -3.77 -11.93
CA THR A 141 -22.66 -2.67 -10.95
C THR A 141 -21.27 -2.04 -10.86
N GLY A 142 -20.26 -2.68 -11.46
CA GLY A 142 -18.85 -2.29 -11.34
C GLY A 142 -18.30 -2.46 -9.92
N ASN A 143 -18.96 -3.22 -9.05
CA ASN A 143 -18.51 -3.46 -7.68
C ASN A 143 -17.71 -4.77 -7.61
N ALA A 144 -16.63 -4.75 -6.84
CA ALA A 144 -15.83 -5.92 -6.51
C ALA A 144 -15.66 -6.05 -5.00
N SER A 145 -15.74 -7.28 -4.50
CA SER A 145 -15.35 -7.62 -3.14
C SER A 145 -14.13 -8.52 -3.15
N CYS A 146 -13.11 -8.08 -2.43
CA CYS A 146 -11.84 -8.79 -2.31
C CYS A 146 -11.80 -9.46 -0.95
N TRP A 147 -11.52 -10.75 -0.95
CA TRP A 147 -11.38 -11.61 0.22
C TRP A 147 -9.95 -12.13 0.25
N LEU A 148 -9.33 -12.05 1.41
CA LEU A 148 -7.94 -12.40 1.63
C LEU A 148 -7.86 -13.52 2.66
N THR A 149 -6.85 -14.37 2.54
CA THR A 149 -6.45 -15.28 3.60
C THR A 149 -4.93 -15.24 3.73
N VAL A 150 -4.42 -15.45 4.93
CA VAL A 150 -2.99 -15.46 5.29
C VAL A 150 -2.63 -16.78 5.91
#